data_AF-A0A2S1QYD9-F1
#
_entry.id   AF-A0A2S1QYD9-F1
#
_cell.length_a   1.000
_cell.length_b   1.000
_cell.length_c   1.000
_cell.angle_alpha   90.00
_cell.angle_beta   90.00
_cell.angle_gamma   90.00
#
_symmetry.space_group_name_H-M   'P 1'
#
loop_
_entity.id
_entity.type
_entity.pdbx_description
1 polymer ?
#
loop_
_entity_poly.entity_id
_entity_poly.type
_entity_poly.pdbx_seq_one_letter_code
_entity_poly.pdbx_strand_id
1 'polypeptide(L)'
;MSQRESLDKDGNLRDKLTNESYHETDYLVSKIKNVFPKEDFRIIQRQLNDTIAFQLHSEKLLAEVNLISDDTISKMSHNAEQANNSSLFWEQYHGKYGEKALITISKPIFSKNGTIAVVSLGYSYGRLSGYGQTFVLEKVNKKWKIKKVLSMWIS
;
A
#
# COMPACT_ATOMS: atom_id res chain seq x y z
N MET A 1 10.13 -15.85 30.41
CA MET A 1 11.46 -15.23 30.30
C MET A 1 11.26 -13.89 29.60
N SER A 2 11.46 -12.78 30.33
CA SER A 2 11.13 -11.42 29.90
C SER A 2 12.04 -10.96 28.76
N GLN A 3 11.45 -10.57 27.61
CA GLN A 3 12.19 -9.94 26.51
C GLN A 3 12.12 -8.43 26.68
N ARG A 4 13.27 -7.79 26.88
CA ARG A 4 13.39 -6.32 26.94
C ARG A 4 13.32 -5.75 25.52
N GLU A 5 12.41 -4.82 25.31
CA GLU A 5 12.30 -3.99 24.12
C GLU A 5 13.56 -3.09 24.00
N SER A 6 14.17 -3.03 22.81
CA SER A 6 15.33 -2.17 22.55
C SER A 6 14.90 -0.91 21.82
N LEU A 7 15.21 0.26 22.38
CA LEU A 7 14.99 1.56 21.75
C LEU A 7 16.09 1.88 20.73
N ASP A 8 15.77 2.66 19.69
CA ASP A 8 16.78 3.24 18.79
C ASP A 8 17.47 4.48 19.41
N LYS A 9 18.43 5.06 18.69
CA LYS A 9 19.24 6.20 19.15
C LYS A 9 18.43 7.47 19.43
N ASP A 10 17.19 7.53 18.95
CA ASP A 10 16.26 8.64 19.14
C ASP A 10 15.15 8.30 20.14
N GLY A 11 15.24 7.14 20.81
CA GLY A 11 14.31 6.72 21.86
C GLY A 11 12.99 6.11 21.36
N ASN A 12 12.93 5.66 20.10
CA ASN A 12 11.73 4.99 19.57
C ASN A 12 11.79 3.48 19.78
N LEU A 13 10.62 2.87 20.06
CA LEU A 13 10.46 1.41 20.11
C LEU A 13 10.80 0.81 18.74
N ARG A 14 11.80 -0.09 18.69
CA ARG A 14 12.03 -0.94 17.52
C ARG A 14 10.93 -1.99 17.44
N ASP A 15 9.81 -1.64 16.84
CA ASP A 15 8.93 -2.68 16.31
C ASP A 15 9.68 -3.45 15.22
N LYS A 16 9.50 -4.77 15.20
CA LYS A 16 10.01 -5.66 14.14
C LYS A 16 9.25 -5.39 12.84
N LEU A 17 9.48 -4.24 12.22
CA LEU A 17 9.27 -4.08 10.79
C LEU A 17 10.36 -4.90 10.10
N THR A 18 9.95 -5.84 9.25
CA THR A 18 10.85 -6.64 8.44
C THR A 18 11.75 -5.72 7.61
N ASN A 19 13.00 -6.13 7.31
CA ASN A 19 13.94 -5.32 6.53
C ASN A 19 13.34 -4.84 5.18
N GLU A 20 12.39 -5.57 4.61
CA GLU A 20 11.69 -5.20 3.38
C GLU A 20 10.79 -3.97 3.53
N SER A 21 10.09 -3.82 4.67
CA SER A 21 9.25 -2.65 4.98
C SER A 21 10.05 -1.34 5.07
N TYR A 22 11.29 -1.43 5.58
CA TYR A 22 12.19 -0.28 5.67
C TYR A 22 12.65 0.21 4.30
N HIS A 23 13.00 -0.70 3.39
CA HIS A 23 13.46 -0.34 2.04
C HIS A 23 12.38 0.31 1.17
N GLU A 24 11.13 -0.15 1.28
CA GLU A 24 10.01 0.40 0.51
C GLU A 24 9.63 1.81 0.99
N THR A 25 9.68 2.03 2.31
CA THR A 25 9.44 3.34 2.93
C THR A 25 10.48 4.37 2.49
N ASP A 26 11.77 4.02 2.52
CA ASP A 26 12.85 4.91 2.09
C ASP A 26 12.79 5.21 0.59
N TYR A 27 12.43 4.21 -0.23
CA TYR A 27 12.24 4.39 -1.66
C TYR A 27 11.09 5.37 -1.94
N LEU A 28 9.92 5.18 -1.35
CA LEU A 28 8.78 6.08 -1.51
C LEU A 28 9.12 7.50 -1.03
N VAL A 29 9.72 7.62 0.16
CA VAL A 29 10.19 8.89 0.71
C VAL A 29 11.13 9.60 -0.26
N SER A 30 12.08 8.88 -0.86
CA SER A 30 12.99 9.45 -1.86
C SER A 30 12.27 10.02 -3.09
N LYS A 31 11.19 9.37 -3.55
CA LYS A 31 10.42 9.77 -4.73
C LYS A 31 9.47 10.93 -4.47
N ILE A 32 8.90 11.00 -3.28
CA ILE A 32 7.96 12.07 -2.89
C ILE A 32 8.67 13.33 -2.37
N LYS A 33 10.01 13.30 -2.23
CA LYS A 33 10.76 14.39 -1.61
C LYS A 33 10.57 15.75 -2.28
N ASN A 34 10.36 15.74 -3.59
CA ASN A 34 10.20 16.95 -4.40
C ASN A 34 8.73 17.30 -4.66
N VAL A 35 7.80 16.56 -4.06
CA VAL A 35 6.36 16.71 -4.24
C VAL A 35 5.72 17.42 -3.06
N PHE A 36 6.17 17.09 -1.86
CA PHE A 36 5.68 17.67 -0.62
C PHE A 36 6.55 18.82 -0.14
N PRO A 37 5.96 19.83 0.53
CA PRO A 37 6.72 20.80 1.31
C PRO A 37 7.61 20.12 2.36
N LYS A 38 8.79 20.70 2.64
CA LYS A 38 9.77 20.11 3.58
C LYS A 38 9.22 19.96 5.01
N GLU A 39 8.31 20.84 5.39
CA GLU A 39 7.62 20.83 6.68
C GLU A 39 6.66 19.64 6.85
N ASP A 40 6.21 19.02 5.76
CA ASP A 40 5.24 17.92 5.80
C ASP A 40 5.89 16.56 6.10
N PHE A 41 7.21 16.43 5.96
CA PHE A 41 7.91 15.14 6.05
C PHE A 41 7.74 14.46 7.39
N ARG A 42 7.68 15.22 8.49
CA ARG A 42 7.44 14.65 9.81
C ARG A 42 6.07 13.98 9.89
N ILE A 43 5.05 14.57 9.26
CA ILE A 43 3.69 14.04 9.22
C ILE A 43 3.59 12.87 8.25
N ILE A 44 4.27 12.95 7.12
CA ILE A 44 4.36 11.86 6.13
C ILE A 44 5.02 10.63 6.77
N GLN A 45 6.15 10.79 7.43
CA GLN A 45 6.86 9.69 8.07
C GLN A 45 6.04 9.06 9.19
N ARG A 46 5.28 9.87 9.94
CA ARG A 46 4.31 9.35 10.90
C ARG A 46 3.22 8.53 10.24
N GLN A 47 2.65 8.98 9.12
CA GLN A 47 1.63 8.23 8.39
C GLN A 47 2.20 6.92 7.81
N LEU A 48 3.44 6.91 7.34
CA LEU A 48 4.09 5.70 6.82
C LEU A 48 4.35 4.67 7.92
N ASN A 49 4.79 5.12 9.09
CA ASN A 49 5.08 4.24 10.23
C ASN A 49 3.82 3.84 11.02
N ASP A 50 2.69 4.50 10.75
CA ASP A 50 1.44 4.21 11.42
C ASP A 50 0.86 2.88 10.92
N THR A 51 0.64 1.95 11.85
CA THR A 51 0.09 0.62 11.59
C THR A 51 -1.45 0.61 11.54
N ILE A 52 -2.11 1.75 11.79
CA ILE A 52 -3.56 1.85 11.67
C ILE A 52 -3.96 1.54 10.23
N ALA A 53 -4.79 0.50 10.11
CA ALA A 53 -5.35 0.07 8.84
C ALA A 53 -6.23 1.19 8.25
N PHE A 54 -6.00 1.48 6.97
CA PHE A 54 -6.86 2.36 6.21
C PHE A 54 -8.23 1.70 6.00
N GLN A 55 -9.28 2.29 6.55
CA GLN A 55 -10.63 1.80 6.35
C GLN A 55 -11.15 2.29 5.00
N LEU A 56 -11.20 1.38 4.03
CA LEU A 56 -11.78 1.64 2.73
C LEU A 56 -13.32 1.60 2.83
N HIS A 57 -13.91 2.77 2.66
CA HIS A 57 -15.35 2.96 2.55
C HIS A 57 -15.84 2.54 1.15
N SER A 58 -16.20 1.27 0.98
CA SER A 58 -16.62 0.73 -0.33
C SER A 58 -17.84 1.44 -0.90
N GLU A 59 -18.72 1.99 -0.06
CA GLU A 59 -19.89 2.75 -0.47
C GLU A 59 -19.55 4.06 -1.21
N LYS A 60 -18.30 4.51 -1.11
CA LYS A 60 -17.80 5.72 -1.79
C LYS A 60 -17.10 5.41 -3.11
N LEU A 61 -16.97 4.13 -3.47
CA LEU A 61 -16.37 3.72 -4.73
C LEU A 61 -17.41 3.81 -5.85
N LEU A 62 -16.96 4.23 -7.03
CA LEU A 62 -17.81 4.31 -8.23
C LEU A 62 -18.09 2.94 -8.85
N ALA A 63 -17.27 1.95 -8.50
CA ALA A 63 -17.39 0.58 -8.99
C ALA A 63 -17.88 -0.33 -7.87
N GLU A 64 -18.71 -1.30 -8.24
CA GLU A 64 -19.08 -2.40 -7.35
C GLU A 64 -17.85 -3.27 -7.14
N VAL A 65 -17.40 -3.37 -5.89
CA VAL A 65 -16.23 -4.16 -5.51
C VAL A 65 -16.57 -5.09 -4.35
N ASN A 66 -15.98 -6.29 -4.39
CA ASN A 66 -15.99 -7.18 -3.25
C ASN A 66 -14.78 -6.85 -2.36
N LEU A 67 -15.04 -6.34 -1.16
CA LEU A 67 -13.98 -6.14 -0.17
C LEU A 67 -13.51 -7.50 0.34
N ILE A 68 -12.20 -7.73 0.28
CA ILE A 68 -11.55 -8.94 0.77
C ILE A 68 -10.59 -8.50 1.88
N SER A 69 -10.61 -9.21 3.02
CA SER A 69 -9.67 -8.92 4.10
C SER A 69 -8.24 -9.26 3.68
N ASP A 70 -7.28 -8.46 4.16
CA ASP A 70 -5.87 -8.70 3.91
C ASP A 70 -5.45 -10.10 4.37
N ASP A 71 -5.88 -10.55 5.55
CA ASP A 71 -5.62 -11.90 6.07
C ASP A 71 -6.00 -13.01 5.09
N THR A 72 -7.08 -12.83 4.33
CA THR A 72 -7.52 -13.83 3.35
C THR A 72 -6.53 -13.93 2.19
N ILE A 73 -6.12 -12.79 1.65
CA ILE A 73 -5.16 -12.71 0.55
C ILE A 73 -3.78 -13.19 1.02
N SER A 74 -3.33 -12.71 2.17
CA SER A 74 -2.06 -13.09 2.81
C SER A 74 -1.97 -14.60 3.06
N LYS A 75 -3.06 -15.24 3.49
CA LYS A 75 -3.12 -16.71 3.62
C LYS A 75 -2.98 -17.44 2.28
N MET A 76 -3.66 -16.96 1.23
CA MET A 76 -3.53 -17.54 -0.12
C MET A 76 -2.09 -17.41 -0.64
N SER A 77 -1.47 -16.24 -0.43
CA SER A 77 -0.08 -15.99 -0.80
C SER A 77 0.89 -16.90 -0.05
N HIS A 78 0.72 -17.04 1.27
CA HIS A 78 1.55 -17.92 2.09
C HIS A 78 1.42 -19.38 1.67
N ASN A 79 0.21 -19.85 1.35
CA ASN A 79 0.01 -21.21 0.85
C ASN A 79 0.75 -21.44 -0.49
N ALA A 80 0.71 -20.47 -1.40
CA ALA A 80 1.41 -20.54 -2.68
C ALA A 80 2.93 -20.56 -2.51
N GLU A 81 3.46 -19.76 -1.58
CA GLU A 81 4.88 -19.72 -1.22
C GLU A 81 5.34 -21.06 -0.63
N GLN A 82 4.62 -21.59 0.35
CA GLN A 82 4.95 -22.87 1.00
C GLN A 82 4.89 -24.05 0.03
N ALA A 83 4.02 -23.97 -0.98
CA ALA A 83 3.94 -24.96 -2.05
C ALA A 83 4.97 -24.75 -3.17
N ASN A 84 5.76 -23.67 -3.12
CA ASN A 84 6.62 -23.20 -4.21
C ASN A 84 5.89 -23.17 -5.56
N ASN A 85 4.63 -22.75 -5.55
CA ASN A 85 3.76 -22.72 -6.71
C ASN A 85 2.96 -21.41 -6.75
N SER A 86 3.46 -20.42 -7.49
CA SER A 86 2.80 -19.12 -7.60
C SER A 86 1.45 -19.16 -8.34
N SER A 87 1.17 -20.21 -9.12
CA SER A 87 -0.15 -20.38 -9.75
C SER A 87 -1.23 -20.74 -8.73
N LEU A 88 -0.84 -21.39 -7.63
CA LEU A 88 -1.77 -21.83 -6.58
C LEU A 88 -2.52 -20.66 -5.93
N PHE A 89 -1.92 -19.47 -5.86
CA PHE A 89 -2.60 -18.26 -5.40
C PHE A 89 -3.84 -17.96 -6.26
N TRP A 90 -3.64 -17.91 -7.58
CA TRP A 90 -4.70 -17.58 -8.54
C TRP A 90 -5.75 -18.68 -8.63
N GLU A 91 -5.34 -19.95 -8.52
CA GLU A 91 -6.29 -21.07 -8.42
C GLU A 91 -7.21 -20.95 -7.20
N GLN A 92 -6.65 -20.64 -6.02
CA GLN A 92 -7.44 -20.41 -4.80
C GLN A 92 -8.33 -19.18 -4.92
N TYR A 93 -7.79 -18.09 -5.45
CA TYR A 93 -8.50 -16.83 -5.61
C TYR A 93 -9.66 -16.97 -6.60
N HIS A 94 -9.42 -17.48 -7.81
CA HIS A 94 -10.46 -17.68 -8.83
C HIS A 94 -11.45 -18.78 -8.43
N GLY A 95 -10.99 -19.83 -7.75
CA GLY A 95 -11.89 -20.86 -7.20
C GLY A 95 -12.91 -20.30 -6.20
N LYS A 96 -12.55 -19.24 -5.46
CA LYS A 96 -13.42 -18.61 -4.46
C LYS A 96 -14.23 -17.42 -4.99
N TYR A 97 -13.63 -16.60 -5.86
CA TYR A 97 -14.19 -15.31 -6.27
C TYR A 97 -14.58 -15.24 -7.77
N GLY A 98 -14.31 -16.31 -8.52
CA GLY A 98 -14.43 -16.37 -9.98
C GLY A 98 -13.25 -15.70 -10.68
N GLU A 99 -13.27 -15.72 -12.01
CA GLU A 99 -12.29 -15.07 -12.90
C GLU A 99 -12.44 -13.53 -12.87
N LYS A 100 -12.18 -12.92 -11.71
CA LYS A 100 -12.26 -11.48 -11.47
C LYS A 100 -10.87 -10.91 -11.22
N ALA A 101 -10.69 -9.62 -11.47
CA ALA A 101 -9.44 -8.95 -11.11
C ALA A 101 -9.36 -8.70 -9.60
N LEU A 102 -8.15 -8.86 -9.06
CA LEU A 102 -7.77 -8.36 -7.75
C LEU A 102 -7.29 -6.91 -7.88
N ILE A 103 -7.90 -6.02 -7.09
CA ILE A 103 -7.51 -4.61 -6.99
C ILE A 103 -6.90 -4.38 -5.61
N THR A 104 -5.74 -3.75 -5.56
CA THR A 104 -5.11 -3.31 -4.31
C THR A 104 -4.99 -1.80 -4.27
N ILE A 105 -5.15 -1.22 -3.08
CA ILE A 105 -4.98 0.20 -2.82
C ILE A 105 -4.15 0.37 -1.56
N SER A 106 -3.11 1.22 -1.62
CA SER A 106 -2.33 1.55 -0.43
C SER A 106 -3.11 2.51 0.47
N LYS A 107 -2.73 2.57 1.75
CA LYS A 107 -3.10 3.70 2.60
C LYS A 107 -2.66 5.01 1.91
N PRO A 108 -3.57 5.97 1.67
CA PRO A 108 -3.17 7.25 1.10
C PRO A 108 -2.36 8.07 2.12
N ILE A 109 -1.30 8.71 1.65
CA ILE A 109 -0.43 9.57 2.46
C ILE A 109 -0.70 11.02 2.11
N PHE A 110 -1.12 11.83 3.09
CA PHE A 110 -1.54 13.21 2.87
C PHE A 110 -0.50 14.24 3.30
N SER A 111 -0.51 15.40 2.64
CA SER A 111 0.13 16.62 3.13
C SER A 111 -0.55 17.11 4.40
N LYS A 112 0.14 17.95 5.18
CA LYS A 112 -0.39 18.51 6.43
C LYS A 112 -1.74 19.22 6.25
N ASN A 113 -1.88 19.94 5.15
CA ASN A 113 -3.10 20.69 4.80
C ASN A 113 -4.12 19.86 4.00
N GLY A 114 -3.83 18.59 3.70
CA GLY A 114 -4.70 17.70 2.94
C GLY A 114 -4.93 18.09 1.48
N THR A 115 -4.04 18.89 0.88
CA THR A 115 -4.13 19.30 -0.53
C THR A 115 -3.32 18.43 -1.49
N ILE A 116 -2.37 17.64 -0.98
CA ILE A 116 -1.56 16.69 -1.76
C ILE A 116 -1.75 15.32 -1.13
N ALA A 117 -1.85 14.28 -1.96
CA ALA A 117 -1.87 12.90 -1.50
C ALA A 117 -0.97 12.01 -2.38
N VAL A 118 -0.46 10.92 -1.82
CA VAL A 118 0.19 9.85 -2.57
C VAL A 118 -0.52 8.54 -2.30
N VAL A 119 -0.83 7.78 -3.36
CA VAL A 119 -1.53 6.50 -3.28
C VAL A 119 -1.02 5.56 -4.37
N SER A 120 -0.86 4.29 -4.03
CA SER A 120 -0.55 3.22 -4.98
C SER A 120 -1.81 2.40 -5.26
N LEU A 121 -2.02 2.07 -6.53
CA LEU A 121 -3.06 1.16 -7.00
C LEU A 121 -2.40 -0.01 -7.71
N GLY A 122 -2.88 -1.21 -7.44
CA GLY A 122 -2.53 -2.44 -8.17
C GLY A 122 -3.77 -3.08 -8.75
N TYR A 123 -3.58 -3.74 -9.88
CA TYR A 123 -4.62 -4.41 -10.64
C TYR A 123 -4.05 -5.69 -11.25
N SER A 124 -4.61 -6.83 -10.92
CA SER A 124 -4.10 -8.11 -11.39
C SER A 124 -5.25 -9.06 -11.76
N TYR A 125 -5.18 -9.66 -12.94
CA TYR A 125 -6.12 -10.68 -13.43
C TYR A 125 -5.57 -12.11 -13.35
N GLY A 126 -4.29 -12.25 -13.01
CA GLY A 126 -3.61 -13.52 -13.08
C GLY A 126 -2.11 -13.34 -12.87
N ARG A 127 -1.39 -14.46 -12.91
CA ARG A 127 0.04 -14.51 -12.63
C ARG A 127 0.89 -13.61 -13.54
N LEU A 128 0.49 -13.43 -14.79
CA LEU A 128 1.24 -12.70 -15.83
C LEU A 128 0.40 -11.58 -16.47
N SER A 129 -0.55 -11.05 -15.69
CA SER A 129 -1.44 -9.99 -16.15
C SER A 129 -1.70 -9.06 -14.99
N GLY A 130 -0.70 -8.24 -14.71
CA GLY A 130 -0.73 -7.27 -13.63
C GLY A 130 -0.27 -5.89 -14.08
N TYR A 131 -0.80 -4.89 -13.40
CA TYR A 131 -0.43 -3.49 -13.57
C TYR A 131 -0.54 -2.77 -12.24
N GLY A 132 0.36 -1.83 -11.99
CA GLY A 132 0.19 -0.92 -10.87
C GLY A 132 0.86 0.42 -11.08
N GLN A 133 0.33 1.42 -10.38
CA GLN A 133 0.79 2.79 -10.45
C GLN A 133 0.75 3.46 -9.09
N THR A 134 1.75 4.30 -8.85
CA THR A 134 1.76 5.22 -7.70
C THR A 134 1.53 6.64 -8.19
N PHE A 135 0.47 7.27 -7.68
CA PHE A 135 0.06 8.61 -8.06
C PHE A 135 0.39 9.62 -6.98
N VAL A 136 0.80 10.81 -7.42
CA VAL A 136 0.64 12.05 -6.67
C VAL A 136 -0.67 12.68 -7.10
N LEU A 137 -1.53 12.97 -6.14
CA LEU A 137 -2.79 13.66 -6.31
C LEU A 137 -2.70 15.07 -5.73
N GLU A 138 -3.36 16.02 -6.37
CA GLU A 138 -3.52 17.38 -5.86
C GLU A 138 -4.98 17.78 -5.85
N LYS A 139 -5.40 18.42 -4.76
CA LYS A 139 -6.77 18.89 -4.56
C LYS A 139 -6.91 20.32 -5.06
N VAL A 140 -7.51 20.47 -6.24
CA VAL A 140 -7.77 21.78 -6.87
C VAL A 140 -9.28 21.98 -6.95
N ASN A 141 -9.78 23.10 -6.42
CA ASN A 141 -11.22 23.42 -6.40
C ASN A 141 -12.08 22.27 -5.85
N LYS A 142 -11.66 21.72 -4.71
CA LYS A 142 -12.30 20.58 -4.00
C LYS A 142 -12.30 19.25 -4.78
N LYS A 143 -11.66 19.16 -5.95
CA LYS A 143 -11.53 17.93 -6.74
C LYS A 143 -10.09 17.43 -6.74
N TRP A 144 -9.90 16.13 -6.58
CA TRP A 144 -8.58 15.50 -6.72
C TRP A 144 -8.25 15.33 -8.20
N LYS A 145 -7.02 15.69 -8.57
CA LYS A 145 -6.46 15.51 -9.90
C LYS A 145 -5.13 14.79 -9.80
N ILE A 146 -4.81 13.97 -10.80
CA ILE A 146 -3.48 13.38 -10.91
C ILE A 146 -2.51 14.50 -11.26
N LYS A 147 -1.57 14.76 -10.35
CA LYS A 147 -0.48 15.72 -10.55
C LYS A 147 0.72 15.05 -11.20
N LYS A 148 1.03 13.82 -10.81
CA LYS A 148 2.20 13.06 -11.30
C LYS A 148 2.01 11.55 -11.09
N VAL A 149 2.61 10.74 -11.95
CA VAL A 149 2.84 9.31 -11.72
C VAL A 149 4.29 9.12 -11.27
N LEU A 150 4.51 8.51 -10.10
CA LEU A 150 5.84 8.30 -9.52
C LEU A 150 6.52 7.04 -10.03
N SER A 151 5.72 5.99 -10.22
CA SER A 151 6.17 4.67 -10.66
C SER A 151 5.02 3.93 -11.30
N MET A 152 5.39 3.00 -12.16
CA MET A 152 4.49 2.10 -12.85
C MET A 152 5.19 0.75 -12.99
N TRP A 153 4.43 -0.33 -12.90
CA TRP A 153 4.89 -1.66 -13.22
C TRP A 153 3.83 -2.38 -14.05
N ILE A 154 4.29 -3.28 -14.92
CA ILE A 154 3.49 -4.17 -15.74
C ILE A 154 4.15 -5.54 -15.62
N SER A 155 3.36 -6.60 -15.45
CA SER A 155 3.83 -7.98 -15.36
C SER A 155 2.91 -8.94 -16.10
#